data_AF-A0A842NJP0-F1
#
_entry.id   AF-A0A842NJP0-F1
#
_cell.length_a   1.000
_cell.length_b   1.000
_cell.length_c   1.000
_cell.angle_alpha   90.00
_cell.angle_beta   90.00
_cell.angle_gamma   90.00
#
_symmetry.space_group_name_H-M   'P 1'
#
loop_
_entity.id
_entity.type
_entity.pdbx_description
1 polymer ?
#
loop_
_entity_poly.entity_id
_entity_poly.type
_entity_poly.pdbx_seq_one_letter_code
_entity_poly.pdbx_strand_id
1 'polypeptide(L)'
;MTTDIGCNSKIFDYLNISGIYGLHGRALPTAVGMTIGNPKLKVLTFAGDGAVYSEGISHLIHTFRYNPDMTLIVHDNQSFSLTKGQATPTTEEGYKPKPNPLPVSDKPLNPIKLALASGATFIARCNARDIVHTTEILKQAINFKGFAFVEIIQDCLIFNIEANNKEGQMYKIRENFDLITAIKYAQQYDYNSKTGKIPLGIIYKSQEPSLAEKRNLK
;
A
#
# COMPACT_ATOMS: atom_id res chain seq x y z
N MET A 1 5.94 -11.58 10.16
CA MET A 1 5.82 -10.71 8.98
C MET A 1 5.84 -11.53 7.70
N THR A 2 5.30 -11.01 6.62
CA THR A 2 5.60 -11.46 5.26
C THR A 2 6.19 -10.29 4.48
N THR A 3 7.05 -10.59 3.54
CA THR A 3 7.56 -9.61 2.58
C THR A 3 7.37 -10.12 1.17
N ASP A 4 7.24 -9.20 0.22
CA ASP A 4 7.26 -9.54 -1.20
C ASP A 4 8.71 -9.60 -1.73
N ILE A 5 8.93 -9.31 -3.01
CA ILE A 5 10.25 -9.15 -3.62
C ILE A 5 10.41 -7.70 -4.10
N GLY A 6 11.50 -7.05 -3.69
CA GLY A 6 11.80 -5.67 -4.04
C GLY A 6 12.76 -5.01 -3.05
N CYS A 7 13.13 -3.75 -3.30
CA CYS A 7 13.97 -2.99 -2.36
C CYS A 7 13.32 -2.87 -0.97
N ASN A 8 11.99 -2.69 -0.95
CA ASN A 8 11.18 -2.63 0.28
C ASN A 8 11.34 -3.90 1.13
N SER A 9 11.49 -5.06 0.49
CA SER A 9 11.39 -6.36 1.13
C SER A 9 12.60 -6.69 2.00
N LYS A 10 13.73 -5.98 1.79
CA LYS A 10 14.91 -6.02 2.68
C LYS A 10 14.61 -5.58 4.11
N ILE A 11 13.45 -4.96 4.37
CA ILE A 11 12.98 -4.70 5.74
C ILE A 11 12.95 -5.97 6.61
N PHE A 12 12.78 -7.14 5.99
CA PHE A 12 12.89 -8.43 6.66
C PHE A 12 14.26 -8.63 7.34
N ASP A 13 15.33 -8.16 6.72
CA ASP A 13 16.70 -8.31 7.23
C ASP A 13 17.02 -7.30 8.35
N TYR A 14 16.19 -6.25 8.49
CA TYR A 14 16.41 -5.14 9.41
C TYR A 14 15.59 -5.23 10.70
N LEU A 15 14.57 -6.09 10.73
CA LEU A 15 13.68 -6.25 11.88
C LEU A 15 13.87 -7.63 12.52
N ASN A 16 14.05 -7.64 13.84
CA ASN A 16 14.15 -8.88 14.61
C ASN A 16 12.76 -9.47 14.92
N ILE A 17 12.04 -9.91 13.87
CA ILE A 17 10.72 -10.55 13.99
C ILE A 17 10.63 -11.77 13.07
N SER A 18 9.88 -12.80 13.48
CA SER A 18 9.69 -13.99 12.65
C SER A 18 8.88 -13.68 11.39
N GLY A 19 9.21 -14.32 10.27
CA GLY A 19 8.45 -14.15 9.04
C GLY A 19 8.86 -15.04 7.88
N ILE A 20 8.25 -14.75 6.72
CA ILE A 20 8.51 -15.43 5.45
C ILE A 20 8.82 -14.38 4.37
N TYR A 21 9.94 -14.55 3.67
CA TYR A 21 10.15 -13.93 2.36
C TYR A 21 9.25 -14.64 1.34
N GLY A 22 8.25 -13.93 0.83
CA GLY A 22 7.30 -14.44 -0.15
C GLY A 22 7.87 -14.45 -1.57
N LEU A 23 7.04 -14.89 -2.51
CA LEU A 23 7.30 -14.74 -3.93
C LEU A 23 6.76 -13.40 -4.44
N HIS A 24 7.25 -12.95 -5.59
CA HIS A 24 6.85 -11.66 -6.15
C HIS A 24 5.33 -11.62 -6.44
N GLY A 25 4.63 -10.65 -5.85
CA GLY A 25 3.18 -10.52 -5.89
C GLY A 25 2.42 -11.56 -5.06
N ARG A 26 3.07 -12.27 -4.15
CA ARG A 26 2.47 -13.37 -3.36
C ARG A 26 2.59 -13.17 -1.84
N ALA A 27 3.05 -12.01 -1.37
CA ALA A 27 3.11 -11.75 0.07
C ALA A 27 1.74 -11.81 0.76
N LEU A 28 0.68 -11.36 0.08
CA LEU A 28 -0.70 -11.35 0.59
C LEU A 28 -1.31 -12.75 0.80
N PRO A 29 -1.33 -13.67 -0.18
CA PRO A 29 -1.87 -15.01 0.07
C PRO A 29 -1.14 -15.75 1.19
N THR A 30 0.19 -15.59 1.29
CA THR A 30 0.97 -16.12 2.43
C THR A 30 0.50 -15.52 3.76
N ALA A 31 0.34 -14.19 3.82
CA ALA A 31 -0.11 -13.50 5.02
C ALA A 31 -1.55 -13.89 5.44
N VAL A 32 -2.46 -14.00 4.49
CA VAL A 32 -3.83 -14.50 4.72
C VAL A 32 -3.79 -15.90 5.31
N GLY A 33 -2.92 -16.78 4.77
CA GLY A 33 -2.69 -18.11 5.32
C GLY A 33 -2.19 -18.08 6.77
N MET A 34 -1.26 -17.17 7.10
CA MET A 34 -0.78 -16.97 8.47
C MET A 34 -1.89 -16.50 9.42
N THR A 35 -2.71 -15.53 9.00
CA THR A 35 -3.83 -15.02 9.80
C THR A 35 -4.87 -16.10 10.06
N ILE A 36 -5.19 -16.94 9.06
CA ILE A 36 -6.14 -18.05 9.23
C ILE A 36 -5.53 -19.16 10.10
N GLY A 37 -4.25 -19.48 9.89
CA GLY A 37 -3.56 -20.55 10.61
C GLY A 37 -3.35 -20.24 12.10
N ASN A 38 -3.21 -18.97 12.46
CA ASN A 38 -3.17 -18.53 13.86
C ASN A 38 -3.75 -17.11 14.01
N PRO A 39 -5.05 -16.98 14.31
CA PRO A 39 -5.74 -15.69 14.46
C PRO A 39 -5.21 -14.79 15.60
N LYS A 40 -4.34 -15.32 16.47
CA LYS A 40 -3.74 -14.55 17.57
C LYS A 40 -2.50 -13.76 17.14
N LEU A 41 -1.95 -14.03 15.95
CA LEU A 41 -0.78 -13.33 15.44
C LEU A 41 -1.13 -11.94 14.93
N LYS A 42 -0.23 -10.98 15.17
CA LYS A 42 -0.21 -9.70 14.45
C LYS A 42 0.59 -9.87 13.16
N VAL A 43 -0.12 -10.01 12.05
CA VAL A 43 0.49 -10.25 10.73
C VAL A 43 0.73 -8.91 10.04
N LEU A 44 2.01 -8.62 9.78
CA LEU A 44 2.47 -7.46 9.01
C LEU A 44 2.98 -7.94 7.65
N THR A 45 2.53 -7.30 6.57
CA THR A 45 2.94 -7.57 5.19
C THR A 45 3.59 -6.32 4.62
N PHE A 46 4.80 -6.45 4.07
CA PHE A 46 5.48 -5.36 3.37
C PHE A 46 5.67 -5.70 1.91
N ALA A 47 5.32 -4.78 1.02
CA ALA A 47 5.45 -4.98 -0.41
C ALA A 47 5.68 -3.65 -1.14
N GLY A 48 6.13 -3.73 -2.39
CA GLY A 48 6.24 -2.58 -3.27
C GLY A 48 4.94 -2.34 -4.05
N ASP A 49 4.75 -1.12 -4.51
CA ASP A 49 3.75 -0.73 -5.52
C ASP A 49 3.70 -1.71 -6.70
N GLY A 50 4.85 -1.99 -7.33
CA GLY A 50 4.92 -2.90 -8.46
C GLY A 50 4.38 -4.30 -8.15
N ALA A 51 4.84 -4.90 -7.04
CA ALA A 51 4.39 -6.21 -6.59
C ALA A 51 2.88 -6.27 -6.31
N VAL A 52 2.35 -5.27 -5.62
CA VAL A 52 0.97 -5.28 -5.12
C VAL A 52 -0.02 -4.88 -6.19
N TYR A 53 0.32 -3.87 -6.99
CA TYR A 53 -0.57 -3.30 -7.99
C TYR A 53 -0.40 -3.93 -9.37
N SER A 54 0.68 -4.68 -9.62
CA SER A 54 0.88 -5.47 -10.84
C SER A 54 0.59 -6.95 -10.58
N GLU A 55 1.58 -7.78 -10.26
CA GLU A 55 1.42 -9.24 -10.20
C GLU A 55 0.49 -9.71 -9.07
N GLY A 56 0.36 -8.90 -8.01
CA GLY A 56 -0.41 -9.18 -6.81
C GLY A 56 -1.81 -8.57 -6.78
N ILE A 57 -2.25 -7.86 -7.84
CA ILE A 57 -3.48 -7.05 -7.78
C ILE A 57 -4.74 -7.87 -7.49
N SER A 58 -4.83 -9.08 -8.03
CA SER A 58 -5.96 -9.98 -7.77
C SER A 58 -6.02 -10.37 -6.29
N HIS A 59 -4.86 -10.71 -5.70
CA HIS A 59 -4.77 -11.03 -4.28
C HIS A 59 -5.13 -9.82 -3.40
N LEU A 60 -4.74 -8.60 -3.79
CA LEU A 60 -5.12 -7.38 -3.08
C LEU A 60 -6.66 -7.21 -3.03
N ILE A 61 -7.31 -7.26 -4.19
CA ILE A 61 -8.78 -7.11 -4.30
C ILE A 61 -9.50 -8.16 -3.44
N HIS A 62 -9.05 -9.41 -3.49
CA HIS A 62 -9.64 -10.48 -2.67
C HIS A 62 -9.34 -10.31 -1.18
N THR A 63 -8.18 -9.79 -0.80
CA THR A 63 -7.84 -9.54 0.61
C THR A 63 -8.75 -8.47 1.21
N PHE A 64 -9.07 -7.40 0.46
CA PHE A 64 -10.10 -6.43 0.88
C PHE A 64 -11.44 -7.11 1.16
N ARG A 65 -11.93 -7.94 0.23
CA ARG A 65 -13.20 -8.66 0.40
C ARG A 65 -13.20 -9.61 1.60
N TYR A 66 -12.09 -10.28 1.86
CA TYR A 66 -11.98 -11.23 2.97
C TYR A 66 -11.87 -10.53 4.33
N ASN A 67 -11.26 -9.34 4.38
CA ASN A 67 -11.03 -8.55 5.59
C ASN A 67 -10.26 -9.33 6.70
N PRO A 68 -9.13 -10.02 6.42
CA PRO A 68 -8.33 -10.67 7.46
C PRO A 68 -7.71 -9.66 8.44
N ASP A 69 -7.61 -10.00 9.74
CA ASP A 69 -6.90 -9.18 10.76
C ASP A 69 -5.40 -9.18 10.49
N MET A 70 -4.96 -8.25 9.62
CA MET A 70 -3.58 -8.07 9.20
C MET A 70 -3.36 -6.67 8.60
N THR A 71 -2.11 -6.23 8.54
CA THR A 71 -1.73 -4.93 7.97
C THR A 71 -0.85 -5.13 6.73
N LEU A 72 -1.21 -4.51 5.62
CA LEU A 72 -0.37 -4.34 4.44
C LEU A 72 0.21 -2.93 4.41
N ILE A 73 1.54 -2.86 4.28
CA ILE A 73 2.30 -1.63 4.10
C ILE A 73 2.90 -1.67 2.69
N VAL A 74 2.38 -0.80 1.82
CA VAL A 74 2.87 -0.66 0.45
C VAL A 74 3.83 0.50 0.37
N HIS A 75 5.02 0.20 -0.12
CA HIS A 75 6.08 1.15 -0.40
C HIS A 75 5.95 1.62 -1.84
N ASP A 76 5.30 2.77 -2.05
CA ASP A 76 5.04 3.33 -3.38
C ASP A 76 6.06 4.39 -3.75
N ASN A 77 7.02 3.99 -4.59
CA ASN A 77 8.00 4.88 -5.20
C ASN A 77 7.83 4.99 -6.73
N GLN A 78 6.71 4.50 -7.26
CA GLN A 78 6.35 4.57 -8.67
C GLN A 78 7.42 3.99 -9.59
N SER A 79 8.16 2.95 -9.13
CA SER A 79 9.25 2.36 -9.92
C SER A 79 9.69 0.99 -9.41
N PHE A 80 9.85 0.02 -10.32
CA PHE A 80 10.50 -1.26 -10.02
C PHE A 80 12.01 -1.07 -9.81
N SER A 81 12.36 -0.56 -8.64
CA SER A 81 13.70 -0.03 -8.37
C SER A 81 14.75 -1.13 -8.21
N LEU A 82 14.38 -2.30 -7.69
CA LEU A 82 15.30 -3.43 -7.53
C LEU A 82 15.77 -3.97 -8.89
N THR A 83 14.87 -3.99 -9.87
CA THR A 83 15.13 -4.51 -11.22
C THR A 83 15.60 -3.44 -12.20
N LYS A 84 16.04 -2.28 -11.70
CA LYS A 84 16.66 -1.17 -12.44
C LYS A 84 15.69 -0.16 -13.09
N GLY A 85 14.53 0.07 -12.48
CA GLY A 85 13.75 1.29 -12.70
C GLY A 85 12.68 1.21 -13.78
N GLN A 86 12.10 0.04 -14.02
CA GLN A 86 10.93 -0.14 -14.88
C GLN A 86 9.71 0.60 -14.31
N ALA A 87 8.76 0.92 -15.18
CA ALA A 87 7.48 1.47 -14.77
C ALA A 87 6.64 0.44 -14.01
N THR A 88 5.92 0.92 -13.01
CA THR A 88 4.91 0.20 -12.23
C THR A 88 3.53 0.73 -12.60
N PRO A 89 2.43 0.12 -12.09
CA PRO A 89 1.10 0.63 -12.31
C PRO A 89 0.82 2.03 -11.74
N THR A 90 1.65 2.56 -10.83
CA THR A 90 1.51 3.92 -10.28
C THR A 90 2.48 4.93 -10.91
N THR A 91 3.31 4.51 -11.87
CA THR A 91 4.24 5.38 -12.61
C THR A 91 3.50 6.35 -13.52
N GLU A 92 3.89 7.63 -13.46
CA GLU A 92 3.31 8.72 -14.23
C GLU A 92 3.46 8.55 -15.75
N GLU A 93 2.48 9.09 -16.48
CA GLU A 93 2.54 9.20 -17.93
C GLU A 93 3.75 10.04 -18.34
N GLY A 94 4.42 9.63 -19.42
CA GLY A 94 5.60 10.32 -19.94
C GLY A 94 6.92 9.95 -19.25
N TYR A 95 6.91 9.26 -18.09
CA TYR A 95 8.15 8.70 -17.53
C TYR A 95 8.80 7.78 -18.57
N LYS A 96 10.12 7.92 -18.74
CA LYS A 96 10.91 7.08 -19.66
C LYS A 96 11.81 6.15 -18.86
N PRO A 97 11.41 4.88 -18.61
CA PRO A 97 12.26 3.92 -17.93
C PRO A 97 13.56 3.71 -18.69
N LYS A 98 14.70 3.67 -17.98
CA LYS A 98 16.01 3.34 -18.58
C LYS A 98 16.00 2.09 -19.49
N PRO A 99 15.35 0.96 -19.11
CA PRO A 99 15.33 -0.23 -19.96
C PRO A 99 14.31 -0.18 -21.10
N ASN A 100 13.44 0.82 -21.18
CA ASN A 100 12.40 0.92 -22.21
C ASN A 100 12.72 2.06 -23.21
N PRO A 101 12.73 1.83 -24.53
CA PRO A 101 12.93 2.90 -25.50
C PRO A 101 11.78 3.93 -25.50
N LEU A 102 10.57 3.53 -25.09
CA LEU A 102 9.37 4.36 -25.14
C LEU A 102 8.95 4.87 -23.75
N PRO A 103 8.36 6.08 -23.68
CA PRO A 103 7.75 6.58 -22.45
C PRO A 103 6.49 5.80 -22.08
N VAL A 104 6.11 5.85 -20.81
CA VAL A 104 4.84 5.31 -20.32
C VAL A 104 3.67 6.07 -20.96
N SER A 105 2.77 5.33 -21.60
CA SER A 105 1.56 5.87 -22.23
C SER A 105 0.28 5.58 -21.43
N ASP A 106 0.35 4.66 -20.47
CA ASP A 106 -0.80 4.24 -19.68
C ASP A 106 -1.02 5.21 -18.52
N LYS A 107 -2.29 5.51 -18.24
CA LYS A 107 -2.66 6.28 -17.05
C LYS A 107 -2.35 5.50 -15.78
N PRO A 108 -1.78 6.14 -14.75
CA PRO A 108 -1.55 5.48 -13.47
C PRO A 108 -2.83 4.93 -12.86
N LEU A 109 -2.71 3.76 -12.27
CA LEU A 109 -3.70 3.22 -11.35
C LEU A 109 -3.76 4.11 -10.10
N ASN A 110 -4.95 4.26 -9.53
CA ASN A 110 -5.14 4.89 -8.22
C ASN A 110 -5.48 3.82 -7.17
N PRO A 111 -4.50 3.37 -6.36
CA PRO A 111 -4.69 2.37 -5.31
C PRO A 111 -5.79 2.68 -4.31
N ILE A 112 -5.97 3.95 -3.94
CA ILE A 112 -7.01 4.35 -2.99
C ILE A 112 -8.41 4.17 -3.59
N LYS A 113 -8.61 4.57 -4.86
CA LYS A 113 -9.88 4.32 -5.57
C LYS A 113 -10.14 2.82 -5.74
N LEU A 114 -9.11 2.04 -6.06
CA LEU A 114 -9.22 0.58 -6.18
C LEU A 114 -9.62 -0.05 -4.84
N ALA A 115 -8.99 0.36 -3.74
CA ALA A 115 -9.29 -0.13 -2.40
C ALA A 115 -10.73 0.19 -1.99
N LEU A 116 -11.19 1.43 -2.20
CA LEU A 116 -12.58 1.83 -1.95
C LEU A 116 -13.56 0.99 -2.78
N ALA A 117 -13.32 0.82 -4.08
CA ALA A 117 -14.15 0.02 -4.97
C ALA A 117 -14.16 -1.48 -4.61
N SER A 118 -13.10 -1.97 -3.96
CA SER A 118 -12.95 -3.36 -3.54
C SER A 118 -13.53 -3.65 -2.15
N GLY A 119 -14.11 -2.64 -1.47
CA GLY A 119 -14.70 -2.78 -0.14
C GLY A 119 -13.68 -2.78 1.00
N ALA A 120 -12.57 -2.05 0.87
CA ALA A 120 -11.61 -1.89 1.95
C ALA A 120 -12.23 -1.18 3.16
N THR A 121 -11.96 -1.69 4.36
CA THR A 121 -12.50 -1.17 5.63
C THR A 121 -11.51 -0.29 6.39
N PHE A 122 -10.23 -0.30 6.02
CA PHE A 122 -9.22 0.62 6.53
C PHE A 122 -8.24 0.99 5.41
N ILE A 123 -8.17 2.27 5.09
CA ILE A 123 -7.30 2.83 4.05
C ILE A 123 -6.56 4.03 4.63
N ALA A 124 -5.23 4.00 4.56
CA ALA A 124 -4.41 5.14 4.94
C ALA A 124 -3.31 5.43 3.91
N ARG A 125 -2.93 6.70 3.85
CA ARG A 125 -1.77 7.16 3.07
C ARG A 125 -0.81 7.94 3.96
N CYS A 126 0.48 7.65 3.84
CA CYS A 126 1.56 8.23 4.63
C CYS A 126 2.69 8.75 3.74
N ASN A 127 3.58 9.53 4.34
CA ASN A 127 4.81 10.01 3.73
C ASN A 127 5.99 9.41 4.49
N ALA A 128 6.90 8.71 3.80
CA ALA A 128 8.09 8.13 4.43
C ALA A 128 8.98 9.16 5.16
N ARG A 129 8.93 10.44 4.77
CA ARG A 129 9.70 11.52 5.41
C ARG A 129 9.02 12.11 6.66
N ASP A 130 7.72 11.88 6.87
CA ASP A 130 7.02 12.27 8.10
C ASP A 130 6.92 11.08 9.06
N ILE A 131 8.01 10.81 9.77
CA ILE A 131 8.18 9.64 10.64
C ILE A 131 7.14 9.64 11.76
N VAL A 132 6.88 10.80 12.39
CA VAL A 132 5.97 10.90 13.54
C VAL A 132 4.54 10.58 13.11
N HIS A 133 4.05 11.22 12.04
CA HIS A 133 2.71 10.95 11.56
C HIS A 133 2.56 9.51 11.07
N THR A 134 3.53 9.02 10.29
CA THR A 134 3.52 7.64 9.78
C THR A 134 3.52 6.62 10.92
N THR A 135 4.28 6.85 11.98
CA THR A 135 4.29 5.98 13.17
C THR A 135 2.92 5.89 13.83
N GLU A 136 2.23 7.02 13.99
CA GLU A 136 0.89 7.04 14.60
C GLU A 136 -0.16 6.35 13.73
N ILE A 137 -0.07 6.49 12.40
CA ILE A 137 -0.95 5.77 11.48
C ILE A 137 -0.68 4.27 11.51
N LEU A 138 0.60 3.85 11.49
CA LEU A 138 0.96 2.43 11.53
C LEU A 138 0.52 1.77 12.86
N LYS A 139 0.65 2.45 14.00
CA LYS A 139 0.10 1.96 15.28
C LYS A 139 -1.40 1.69 15.18
N GLN A 140 -2.16 2.60 14.57
CA GLN A 140 -3.60 2.41 14.39
C GLN A 140 -3.92 1.27 13.42
N ALA A 141 -3.19 1.17 12.30
CA ALA A 141 -3.34 0.10 11.32
C ALA A 141 -3.06 -1.30 11.89
N ILE A 142 -2.04 -1.43 12.74
CA ILE A 142 -1.66 -2.70 13.40
C ILE A 142 -2.69 -3.13 14.45
N ASN A 143 -3.33 -2.16 15.11
CA ASN A 143 -4.34 -2.42 16.13
C ASN A 143 -5.76 -2.58 15.56
N PHE A 144 -5.99 -2.20 14.30
CA PHE A 144 -7.26 -2.37 13.63
C PHE A 144 -7.64 -3.86 13.52
N LYS A 145 -8.92 -4.16 13.70
CA LYS A 145 -9.49 -5.50 13.59
C LYS A 145 -10.11 -5.69 12.22
N GLY A 146 -9.26 -6.10 11.27
CA GLY A 146 -9.59 -6.24 9.86
C GLY A 146 -8.36 -6.01 8.99
N PHE A 147 -8.56 -5.85 7.68
CA PHE A 147 -7.47 -5.64 6.76
C PHE A 147 -7.14 -4.16 6.64
N ALA A 148 -5.99 -3.77 7.22
CA ALA A 148 -5.49 -2.41 7.13
C ALA A 148 -4.53 -2.25 5.95
N PHE A 149 -4.94 -1.43 4.98
CA PHE A 149 -4.11 -1.06 3.83
C PHE A 149 -3.49 0.33 4.05
N VAL A 150 -2.16 0.38 4.09
CA VAL A 150 -1.38 1.60 4.26
C VAL A 150 -0.46 1.78 3.07
N GLU A 151 -0.70 2.82 2.28
CA GLU A 151 0.24 3.27 1.25
C GLU A 151 1.22 4.28 1.85
N ILE A 152 2.52 4.02 1.69
CA ILE A 152 3.57 4.97 2.02
C ILE A 152 4.11 5.52 0.70
N ILE A 153 3.82 6.79 0.42
CA ILE A 153 4.48 7.52 -0.65
C ILE A 153 5.93 7.74 -0.21
N GLN A 154 6.87 7.28 -1.02
CA GLN A 154 8.30 7.34 -0.72
C GLN A 154 9.13 7.61 -1.96
N ASP A 155 10.24 8.29 -1.76
CA ASP A 155 11.13 8.66 -2.85
C ASP A 155 12.08 7.51 -3.23
N CYS A 156 12.38 7.38 -4.52
CA CYS A 156 13.50 6.59 -5.01
C CYS A 156 14.61 7.52 -5.51
N LEU A 157 15.75 7.52 -4.83
CA LEU A 157 16.85 8.45 -5.16
C LEU A 157 17.67 8.02 -6.40
N ILE A 158 17.35 6.88 -7.01
CA ILE A 158 18.10 6.30 -8.14
C ILE A 158 17.27 6.27 -9.42
N PHE A 159 15.97 6.01 -9.31
CA PHE A 159 15.04 5.86 -10.43
C PHE A 159 13.79 6.72 -10.19
N ASN A 160 13.08 7.05 -11.26
CA ASN A 160 11.90 7.90 -11.24
C ASN A 160 12.04 9.18 -10.37
N ILE A 161 13.14 9.91 -10.57
CA ILE A 161 13.50 11.07 -9.72
C ILE A 161 12.47 12.19 -9.80
N GLU A 162 11.77 12.32 -10.93
CA GLU A 162 10.72 13.34 -11.12
C GLU A 162 9.49 13.11 -10.24
N ALA A 163 9.27 11.87 -9.80
CA ALA A 163 8.21 11.50 -8.87
C ALA A 163 8.55 11.80 -7.40
N ASN A 164 9.78 12.24 -7.08
CA ASN A 164 10.21 12.55 -5.71
C ASN A 164 9.76 13.95 -5.25
N ASN A 165 10.02 14.26 -3.98
CA ASN A 165 9.82 15.60 -3.38
C ASN A 165 8.37 16.12 -3.45
N LYS A 166 7.40 15.24 -3.19
CA LYS A 166 5.96 15.54 -3.23
C LYS A 166 5.43 16.22 -1.95
N GLU A 167 6.27 16.58 -0.97
CA GLU A 167 5.81 17.09 0.34
C GLU A 167 5.02 18.40 0.23
N GLY A 168 5.36 19.26 -0.73
CA GLY A 168 4.60 20.50 -0.98
C GLY A 168 3.17 20.26 -1.45
N GLN A 169 2.86 19.06 -1.95
CA GLN A 169 1.53 18.63 -2.36
C GLN A 169 0.75 17.96 -1.21
N MET A 170 1.43 17.57 -0.14
CA MET A 170 0.88 16.74 0.92
C MET A 170 0.22 17.57 2.02
N TYR A 171 -0.92 17.11 2.52
CA TYR A 171 -1.58 17.73 3.67
C TYR A 171 -2.25 16.67 4.55
N LYS A 172 -2.25 16.89 5.86
CA LYS A 172 -2.83 15.96 6.84
C LYS A 172 -4.35 16.09 6.87
N ILE A 173 -5.04 14.96 6.90
CA ILE A 173 -6.49 14.87 7.10
C ILE A 173 -6.78 14.32 8.50
N ARG A 174 -7.98 14.64 9.01
CA ARG A 174 -8.51 13.93 10.18
C ARG A 174 -8.95 12.54 9.78
N GLU A 175 -8.96 11.62 10.74
CA GLU A 175 -9.53 10.28 10.54
C GLU A 175 -10.96 10.39 10.01
N ASN A 176 -11.24 9.69 8.91
CA ASN A 176 -12.49 9.79 8.19
C ASN A 176 -13.22 8.45 8.14
N PHE A 177 -14.53 8.49 8.42
CA PHE A 177 -15.44 7.34 8.41
C PHE A 177 -16.49 7.43 7.30
N ASP A 178 -16.55 8.56 6.56
CA ASP A 178 -17.53 8.79 5.51
C ASP A 178 -16.98 8.39 4.13
N LEU A 179 -17.71 7.51 3.43
CA LEU A 179 -17.28 6.98 2.13
C LEU A 179 -17.25 8.05 1.04
N ILE A 180 -18.19 9.01 1.07
CA ILE A 180 -18.25 10.09 0.07
C ILE A 180 -17.03 10.99 0.20
N THR A 181 -16.64 11.33 1.43
CA THR A 181 -15.44 12.11 1.73
C THR A 181 -14.17 11.33 1.35
N ALA A 182 -14.12 10.02 1.60
CA ALA A 182 -13.01 9.17 1.18
C ALA A 182 -12.81 9.18 -0.35
N ILE A 183 -13.90 9.10 -1.13
CA ILE A 183 -13.86 9.20 -2.60
C ILE A 183 -13.32 10.55 -3.03
N LYS A 184 -13.74 11.65 -2.40
CA LYS A 184 -13.22 13.00 -2.68
C LYS A 184 -11.73 13.09 -2.40
N TYR A 185 -11.23 12.53 -1.30
CA TYR A 185 -9.80 12.47 -1.01
C TYR A 185 -9.04 11.65 -2.06
N ALA A 186 -9.57 10.49 -2.44
CA ALA A 186 -8.97 9.63 -3.45
C ALA A 186 -8.88 10.31 -4.83
N GLN A 187 -9.79 11.23 -5.15
CA GLN A 187 -9.81 11.99 -6.41
C GLN A 187 -8.76 13.10 -6.51
N GLN A 188 -8.20 13.59 -5.39
CA GLN A 188 -7.27 14.73 -5.41
C GLN A 188 -5.87 14.39 -5.92
N TYR A 189 -5.49 13.10 -5.87
CA TYR A 189 -4.22 12.61 -6.37
C TYR A 189 -4.46 11.49 -7.38
N ASP A 190 -4.00 11.70 -8.61
CA ASP A 190 -4.14 10.78 -9.75
C ASP A 190 -2.83 10.05 -10.08
N TYR A 191 -1.79 10.21 -9.25
CA TYR A 191 -0.45 9.63 -9.44
C TYR A 191 0.27 10.12 -10.70
N ASN A 192 -0.27 11.13 -11.39
CA ASN A 192 0.27 11.69 -12.62
C ASN A 192 0.63 13.17 -12.46
N SER A 193 -0.18 13.91 -11.70
CA SER A 193 -0.07 15.34 -11.54
C SER A 193 1.10 15.74 -10.64
N LYS A 194 1.86 16.76 -11.08
CA LYS A 194 2.88 17.46 -10.28
C LYS A 194 2.29 18.53 -9.36
N THR A 195 0.99 18.80 -9.45
CA THR A 195 0.29 19.88 -8.72
C THR A 195 -0.94 19.40 -7.94
N GLY A 196 -1.24 18.10 -7.98
CA GLY A 196 -2.34 17.49 -7.24
C GLY A 196 -2.15 17.64 -5.74
N LYS A 197 -3.24 17.54 -4.97
CA LYS A 197 -3.15 17.52 -3.50
C LYS A 197 -3.15 16.09 -3.00
N ILE A 198 -2.26 15.76 -2.09
CA ILE A 198 -2.06 14.41 -1.57
C ILE A 198 -2.53 14.37 -0.09
N PRO A 199 -3.77 13.93 0.18
CA PRO A 199 -4.23 13.76 1.55
C PRO A 199 -3.45 12.64 2.25
N LEU A 200 -2.94 12.92 3.45
CA LEU A 200 -2.21 11.99 4.32
C LEU A 200 -3.00 11.74 5.61
N GLY A 201 -3.12 10.48 6.02
CA GLY A 201 -3.85 10.04 7.20
C GLY A 201 -4.74 8.85 6.90
N ILE A 202 -5.70 8.58 7.79
CA ILE A 202 -6.72 7.54 7.59
C ILE A 202 -7.81 8.12 6.68
N ILE A 203 -7.75 7.73 5.41
CA ILE A 203 -8.66 8.18 4.34
C ILE A 203 -10.05 7.59 4.54
N TYR A 204 -10.11 6.33 4.99
CA TYR A 204 -11.36 5.65 5.28
C TYR A 204 -11.16 4.61 6.37
N LYS A 205 -12.13 4.53 7.29
CA LYS A 205 -12.23 3.48 8.28
C LYS A 205 -13.69 3.13 8.52
N SER A 206 -13.99 1.84 8.54
CA SER A 206 -15.26 1.27 8.97
C SER A 206 -15.01 0.04 9.83
N GLN A 207 -15.98 -0.33 10.66
CA GLN A 207 -15.91 -1.58 11.43
C GLN A 207 -16.80 -2.62 10.76
N GLU A 208 -16.17 -3.68 10.27
CA GLU A 208 -16.86 -4.86 9.75
C GLU A 208 -16.25 -6.12 10.37
N PRO A 209 -16.98 -7.24 10.41
CA PRO A 209 -16.42 -8.51 10.84
C PRO A 209 -15.16 -8.87 10.04
N SER A 210 -14.10 -9.21 10.74
CA SER A 210 -12.87 -9.77 10.19
C SER A 210 -13.10 -11.16 9.60
N LEU A 211 -12.15 -11.65 8.80
CA LEU A 211 -12.21 -13.00 8.24
C LEU A 211 -12.35 -14.08 9.33
N ALA A 212 -11.65 -13.89 10.46
CA ALA A 212 -11.69 -14.82 11.59
C ALA A 212 -13.08 -14.84 12.25
N GLU A 213 -13.67 -13.67 12.47
CA GLU A 213 -15.03 -13.54 13.02
C GLU A 213 -16.08 -14.13 12.07
N LYS A 214 -16.00 -13.81 10.76
CA LYS A 214 -16.88 -14.36 9.72
C LYS A 214 -16.87 -15.90 9.68
N ARG A 215 -15.76 -16.52 10.07
CA ARG A 215 -15.54 -17.98 10.02
C ARG A 215 -15.48 -18.66 11.40
N ASN A 216 -15.73 -17.93 12.48
CA ASN A 216 -15.63 -18.43 13.86
C ASN A 216 -14.28 -19.11 14.16
N LEU A 217 -13.19 -18.55 13.65
CA LEU A 217 -11.83 -19.03 13.94
C LEU A 217 -11.43 -18.65 15.38
N LYS A 218 -10.80 -19.57 16.11
CA LYS A 218 -10.37 -19.41 17.51
C LYS A 218 -8.88 -19.11 17.64
#